data_AF-A0AB73R189-F1
#
_entry.id   AF-A0AB73R189-F1
#
_cell.length_a   1.000
_cell.length_b   1.000
_cell.length_c   1.000
_cell.angle_alpha   90.00
_cell.angle_beta   90.00
_cell.angle_gamma   90.00
#
_symmetry.space_group_name_H-M   'P 1'
#
loop_
_entity.id
_entity.type
_entity.pdbx_description
1 polymer ?
#
loop_
_entity_poly.entity_id
_entity_poly.type
_entity_poly.pdbx_seq_one_letter_code
_entity_poly.pdbx_strand_id
1 'polypeptide(L)'
;MPCNPDNYVFSLCTDADRYGAGATSVDAECTYSGGGIAGPNGNTVAPNWSYTFNLQYQSGSSWVNKRSASGTFNHQTPTKALSLSGLPGGRYRVLMTYKSQANPSYKGSVNTYSFSVARS
;
A
#
# COMPACT_ATOMS: atom_id res chain seq x y z
N MET A 1 10.71 2.60 -7.93
CA MET A 1 9.94 2.82 -6.70
C MET A 1 10.68 2.17 -5.54
N PRO A 2 11.20 2.89 -4.53
CA PRO A 2 11.67 2.26 -3.30
C PRO A 2 10.58 1.34 -2.72
N CYS A 3 10.93 0.06 -2.59
CA CYS A 3 10.04 -0.99 -2.12
C CYS A 3 10.43 -1.43 -0.71
N ASN A 4 9.44 -1.87 0.06
CA ASN A 4 9.76 -2.62 1.28
C ASN A 4 10.16 -4.06 0.91
N PRO A 5 11.33 -4.57 1.37
CA PRO A 5 11.68 -5.99 1.24
C PRO A 5 10.82 -6.92 2.11
N ASP A 6 10.09 -6.39 3.09
CA ASP A 6 9.63 -7.15 4.27
C ASP A 6 8.29 -7.87 4.11
N ASN A 7 7.96 -8.32 2.91
CA ASN A 7 6.93 -9.34 2.69
C ASN A 7 7.27 -10.11 1.41
N TYR A 8 7.82 -11.32 1.56
CA TYR A 8 8.24 -12.20 0.45
C TYR A 8 7.14 -12.44 -0.62
N VAL A 9 5.89 -12.13 -0.28
CA VAL A 9 4.71 -12.35 -1.11
C VAL A 9 4.07 -11.05 -1.62
N PHE A 10 4.21 -9.92 -0.91
CA PHE A 10 3.69 -8.61 -1.32
C PHE A 10 4.76 -7.53 -1.24
N SER A 11 5.17 -7.00 -2.38
CA SER A 11 6.10 -5.88 -2.46
C SER A 11 5.32 -4.58 -2.63
N LEU A 12 5.24 -3.77 -1.57
CA LEU A 12 4.62 -2.44 -1.60
C LEU A 12 5.70 -1.38 -1.79
N CYS A 13 5.51 -0.51 -2.77
CA CYS A 13 6.49 0.50 -3.17
C CYS A 13 5.85 1.87 -3.29
N THR A 14 6.67 2.92 -3.08
CA THR A 14 6.33 4.29 -3.43
C THR A 14 7.28 4.82 -4.51
N ASP A 15 6.88 5.83 -5.26
CA ASP A 15 7.71 6.44 -6.31
C ASP A 15 9.00 7.09 -5.77
N ALA A 16 8.97 7.61 -4.54
CA ALA A 16 10.14 8.16 -3.85
C ALA A 16 10.19 7.82 -2.34
N ASP A 17 11.36 8.02 -1.73
CA ASP A 17 11.63 7.92 -0.29
C ASP A 17 11.64 9.30 0.40
N ARG A 18 11.61 10.38 -0.38
CA ARG A 18 11.51 11.78 0.07
C ARG A 18 10.72 12.61 -0.96
N TYR A 19 9.86 13.49 -0.46
CA TYR A 19 9.01 14.36 -1.28
C TYR A 19 9.28 15.82 -0.93
N GLY A 20 9.64 16.62 -1.93
CA GLY A 20 9.88 18.06 -1.76
C GLY A 20 8.60 18.88 -1.62
N ALA A 21 8.73 20.18 -1.35
CA ALA A 21 7.61 21.09 -1.15
C ALA A 21 6.62 21.13 -2.33
N GLY A 22 7.11 20.95 -3.55
CA GLY A 22 6.29 20.91 -4.77
C GLY A 22 5.60 19.57 -5.05
N ALA A 23 5.80 18.54 -4.22
CA ALA A 23 5.17 17.24 -4.44
C ALA A 23 3.64 17.30 -4.25
N THR A 24 2.91 16.78 -5.23
CA THR A 24 1.44 16.79 -5.29
C THR A 24 0.81 15.47 -4.87
N SER A 25 1.53 14.36 -5.03
CA SER A 25 1.09 13.01 -4.67
C SER A 25 2.25 12.15 -4.19
N VAL A 26 1.87 11.04 -3.56
CA VAL A 26 2.69 9.84 -3.39
C VAL A 26 2.08 8.77 -4.27
N ASP A 27 2.85 8.25 -5.22
CA ASP A 27 2.37 7.20 -6.10
C ASP A 27 2.73 5.85 -5.48
N ALA A 28 1.74 4.99 -5.26
CA ALA A 28 1.90 3.70 -4.60
C ALA A 28 1.46 2.55 -5.50
N GLU A 29 2.21 1.47 -5.48
CA GLU A 29 1.85 0.21 -6.13
C GLU A 29 2.28 -0.98 -5.28
N CYS A 30 1.55 -2.09 -5.43
CA CYS A 30 1.89 -3.35 -4.80
C CYS A 30 1.87 -4.51 -5.80
N THR A 31 2.87 -5.38 -5.68
CA THR A 31 3.00 -6.60 -6.47
C THR A 31 2.88 -7.82 -5.57
N TYR A 32 2.07 -8.80 -6.00
CA TYR A 32 1.94 -10.13 -5.42
C TYR A 32 2.80 -11.13 -6.21
N SER A 33 3.82 -11.69 -5.55
CA SER A 33 4.77 -12.65 -6.11
C SER A 33 4.39 -14.12 -5.85
N GLY A 34 3.30 -14.37 -5.11
CA GLY A 34 2.83 -15.72 -4.85
C GLY A 34 2.14 -16.38 -6.05
N GLY A 35 1.93 -17.69 -5.94
CA GLY A 35 1.18 -18.48 -6.91
C GLY A 35 -0.34 -18.45 -6.68
N GLY A 36 -1.03 -19.51 -7.05
CA GLY A 36 -2.43 -19.68 -6.67
C GLY A 36 -2.61 -19.82 -5.16
N ILE A 37 -3.81 -19.49 -4.69
CA ILE A 37 -4.20 -19.63 -3.26
C ILE A 37 -5.18 -20.79 -3.10
N ALA A 38 -5.32 -21.31 -1.88
CA ALA A 38 -6.32 -22.32 -1.60
C ALA A 38 -7.73 -21.69 -1.59
N GLY A 39 -8.60 -22.19 -2.46
CA GLY A 39 -10.02 -21.87 -2.51
C GLY A 39 -10.82 -22.54 -1.40
N PRO A 40 -12.13 -22.26 -1.31
CA PRO A 40 -13.00 -22.75 -0.24
C PRO A 40 -13.06 -24.28 -0.11
N ASN A 41 -12.83 -24.99 -1.22
CA ASN A 41 -12.88 -26.45 -1.30
C ASN A 41 -11.49 -27.08 -1.36
N GLY A 42 -10.43 -26.34 -1.01
CA GLY A 42 -9.04 -26.80 -1.03
C GLY A 42 -8.38 -26.85 -2.41
N ASN A 43 -9.10 -26.48 -3.48
CA ASN A 43 -8.55 -26.36 -4.82
C ASN A 43 -7.67 -25.10 -4.96
N THR A 44 -6.64 -25.14 -5.81
CA THR A 44 -5.87 -23.93 -6.12
C THR A 44 -6.68 -23.01 -7.03
N VAL A 45 -6.81 -21.74 -6.65
CA VAL A 45 -7.49 -20.71 -7.43
C VAL A 45 -6.55 -19.53 -7.71
N ALA A 46 -6.82 -18.80 -8.79
CA ALA A 46 -6.05 -17.59 -9.11
C ALA A 46 -6.15 -16.56 -7.97
N PRO A 47 -5.05 -15.85 -7.66
CA PRO A 47 -5.08 -14.81 -6.66
C PRO A 47 -5.97 -13.66 -7.15
N ASN A 48 -6.85 -13.18 -6.27
CA ASN A 48 -7.62 -11.97 -6.49
C ASN A 48 -7.89 -11.32 -5.13
N TRP A 49 -7.46 -10.08 -4.99
CA TRP A 49 -7.37 -9.36 -3.73
C TRP A 49 -8.18 -8.07 -3.82
N SER A 50 -9.04 -7.82 -2.84
CA SER A 50 -9.47 -6.45 -2.52
C SER A 50 -8.40 -5.79 -1.67
N TYR A 51 -8.07 -4.53 -1.98
CA TYR A 51 -7.06 -3.78 -1.24
C TYR A 51 -7.50 -2.34 -0.95
N THR A 52 -6.86 -1.77 0.06
CA THR A 52 -6.90 -0.34 0.36
C THR A 52 -5.50 0.14 0.71
N PHE A 53 -4.97 1.06 -0.08
CA PHE A 53 -3.83 1.88 0.33
C PHE A 53 -4.31 2.99 1.26
N ASN A 54 -3.54 3.23 2.33
CA ASN A 54 -3.72 4.33 3.24
C ASN A 54 -2.40 5.12 3.32
N LEU A 55 -2.41 6.38 2.90
CA LEU A 55 -1.33 7.30 3.22
C LEU A 55 -1.48 7.68 4.69
N GLN A 56 -0.52 7.29 5.52
CA GLN A 56 -0.53 7.53 6.96
C GLN A 56 0.50 8.58 7.33
N TYR A 57 0.12 9.48 8.24
CA TYR A 57 0.98 10.50 8.84
C TYR A 57 1.37 10.08 10.26
N GLN A 58 2.63 10.29 10.63
CA GLN A 58 3.09 10.05 11.99
C GLN A 58 2.68 11.20 12.91
N SER A 59 1.80 10.90 13.87
CA SER A 59 1.32 11.83 14.89
C SER A 59 1.70 11.29 16.26
N GLY A 60 2.81 11.78 16.82
CA GLY A 60 3.41 11.22 18.04
C GLY A 60 3.89 9.79 17.80
N SER A 61 3.43 8.86 18.64
CA SER A 61 3.72 7.42 18.51
C SER A 61 2.77 6.67 17.56
N SER A 62 1.76 7.36 17.01
CA SER A 62 0.69 6.74 16.21
C SER A 62 0.77 7.10 14.73
N TRP A 63 0.22 6.23 13.89
CA TRP A 63 0.04 6.46 12.45
C TRP A 63 -1.42 6.73 12.14
N VAL A 64 -1.72 7.86 11.51
CA VAL A 64 -3.09 8.33 11.25
C VAL A 64 -3.35 8.38 9.75
N ASN A 65 -4.44 7.75 9.29
CA ASN A 65 -4.84 7.78 7.88
C ASN A 65 -5.17 9.22 7.43
N LYS A 66 -4.62 9.63 6.28
CA LYS A 66 -4.86 10.95 5.67
C LYS A 66 -5.52 10.84 4.30
N ARG A 67 -5.18 9.82 3.52
CA ARG A 67 -5.78 9.51 2.23
C ARG A 67 -5.91 8.02 2.07
N SER A 68 -6.87 7.59 1.28
CA SER A 68 -7.02 6.19 0.91
C SER A 68 -7.39 6.05 -0.55
N ALA A 69 -6.99 4.93 -1.12
CA ALA A 69 -7.41 4.48 -2.44
C ALA A 69 -7.59 2.96 -2.40
N SER A 70 -8.72 2.49 -2.90
CA SER A 70 -9.07 1.07 -2.88
C SER A 70 -9.23 0.53 -4.30
N GLY A 71 -9.21 -0.80 -4.41
CA GLY A 71 -9.50 -1.49 -5.65
C GLY A 71 -9.37 -2.99 -5.50
N THR A 72 -9.23 -3.65 -6.63
CA THR A 72 -8.91 -5.07 -6.72
C THR A 72 -7.67 -5.29 -7.59
N PHE A 73 -6.98 -6.41 -7.38
CA PHE A 73 -5.86 -6.83 -8.20
C PHE A 73 -5.59 -8.33 -8.06
N ASN A 74 -4.95 -8.91 -9.08
CA ASN A 74 -4.50 -10.30 -9.04
C ASN A 74 -3.01 -10.39 -8.71
N HIS A 75 -2.17 -9.76 -9.53
CA HIS A 75 -0.72 -9.76 -9.36
C HIS A 75 -0.10 -8.38 -9.13
N GLN A 76 -0.65 -7.32 -9.71
CA GLN A 76 -0.17 -5.96 -9.44
C GLN A 76 -1.35 -5.01 -9.36
N THR A 77 -1.34 -4.14 -8.36
CA THR A 77 -2.31 -3.05 -8.26
C THR A 77 -2.05 -2.04 -9.38
N PRO A 78 -3.08 -1.37 -9.93
CA PRO A 78 -2.86 -0.12 -10.63
C PRO A 78 -2.11 0.86 -9.72
N THR A 79 -1.14 1.60 -10.26
CA THR A 79 -0.50 2.68 -9.49
C THR A 79 -1.56 3.68 -9.04
N LYS A 80 -1.55 4.03 -7.75
CA LYS A 80 -2.49 5.00 -7.16
C LYS A 80 -1.74 6.22 -6.68
N ALA A 81 -2.14 7.38 -7.20
CA ALA A 81 -1.67 8.68 -6.72
C ALA A 81 -2.45 9.10 -5.47
N LEU A 82 -1.80 9.08 -4.31
CA LEU A 82 -2.37 9.52 -3.03
C LEU A 82 -2.05 11.02 -2.86
N SER A 83 -3.08 11.88 -3.01
CA SER A 83 -2.90 13.33 -3.01
C SER A 83 -2.32 13.87 -1.69
N LEU A 84 -1.25 14.65 -1.79
CA LEU A 84 -0.65 15.36 -0.67
C LEU A 84 -1.28 16.75 -0.43
N SER A 85 -2.25 17.17 -1.25
CA SER A 85 -2.87 18.50 -1.15
C SER A 85 -3.48 18.75 0.23
N GLY A 86 -3.16 19.90 0.83
CA GLY A 86 -3.61 20.30 2.17
C GLY A 86 -3.05 19.46 3.32
N LEU A 87 -2.10 18.55 3.07
CA LEU A 87 -1.45 17.77 4.12
C LEU A 87 -0.16 18.48 4.61
N PRO A 88 0.12 18.41 5.92
CA PRO A 88 1.31 19.05 6.50
C PRO A 88 2.61 18.41 6.03
N GLY A 89 3.73 19.11 6.25
CA GLY A 89 5.04 18.48 6.17
C GLY A 89 5.25 17.51 7.34
N GLY A 90 6.07 16.49 7.14
CA GLY A 90 6.46 15.55 8.19
C GLY A 90 6.69 14.13 7.68
N ARG A 91 6.51 13.16 8.56
CA ARG A 91 6.82 11.75 8.27
C ARG A 91 5.56 10.97 7.92
N TYR A 92 5.64 10.26 6.80
CA TYR A 92 4.55 9.51 6.20
C TYR A 92 4.95 8.06 5.94
N ARG A 93 3.97 7.18 5.72
CA ARG A 93 4.14 5.84 5.13
C ARG A 93 2.89 5.47 4.34
N VAL A 94 2.98 4.47 3.47
CA VAL A 94 1.78 3.84 2.88
C VAL A 94 1.54 2.50 3.55
N LEU A 95 0.30 2.26 3.98
CA LEU A 95 -0.19 0.96 4.47
C LEU A 95 -1.18 0.40 3.46
N MET A 96 -0.90 -0.78 2.90
CA MET A 96 -1.90 -1.57 2.21
C MET A 96 -2.55 -2.54 3.18
N THR A 97 -3.88 -2.55 3.26
CA THR A 97 -4.64 -3.70 3.76
C THR A 97 -5.17 -4.49 2.58
N TYR A 98 -5.22 -5.81 2.70
CA TYR A 98 -5.70 -6.69 1.63
C TYR A 98 -6.54 -7.84 2.17
N LYS A 99 -7.43 -8.36 1.33
CA LYS A 99 -8.26 -9.53 1.60
C LYS A 99 -8.55 -10.24 0.29
N SER A 100 -8.33 -11.56 0.25
CA SER A 100 -8.68 -12.37 -0.92
C SER A 100 -10.19 -12.40 -1.11
N GLN A 101 -10.61 -12.22 -2.36
CA GLN A 101 -12.01 -12.35 -2.76
C GLN A 101 -12.44 -13.82 -2.85
N ALA A 102 -11.51 -14.71 -3.19
CA ALA A 102 -11.79 -16.14 -3.32
C ALA A 102 -11.74 -16.89 -1.98
N ASN A 103 -10.92 -16.44 -1.04
CA ASN A 103 -10.85 -16.99 0.31
C ASN A 103 -10.56 -15.89 1.36
N PRO A 104 -11.60 -15.32 1.99
CA PRO A 104 -11.52 -14.26 3.01
C PRO A 104 -10.55 -14.47 4.18
N SER A 105 -10.13 -15.71 4.45
CA SER A 105 -9.14 -16.02 5.47
C SER A 105 -7.75 -15.49 5.13
N TYR A 106 -7.42 -15.40 3.83
CA TYR A 106 -6.21 -14.76 3.33
C TYR A 106 -6.40 -13.25 3.33
N LYS A 107 -5.98 -12.62 4.42
CA LYS A 107 -6.02 -11.17 4.61
C LYS A 107 -4.82 -10.72 5.41
N GLY A 108 -4.50 -9.44 5.33
CA GLY A 108 -3.40 -8.89 6.09
C GLY A 108 -3.13 -7.45 5.75
N SER A 109 -1.93 -7.01 6.12
CA SER A 109 -1.45 -5.69 5.79
C SER A 109 0.04 -5.67 5.55
N VAL A 110 0.49 -4.80 4.67
CA VAL A 110 1.90 -4.50 4.41
C VAL A 110 2.05 -2.99 4.38
N ASN A 111 3.13 -2.46 4.96
CA ASN A 111 3.45 -1.04 4.86
C ASN A 111 4.80 -0.82 4.18
N THR A 112 4.99 0.36 3.63
CA THR A 112 6.31 0.81 3.19
C THR A 112 7.17 1.18 4.40
N TYR A 113 8.46 1.41 4.16
CA TYR A 113 9.22 2.28 5.07
C TYR A 113 8.57 3.66 5.12
N SER A 114 8.85 4.37 6.20
CA SER A 114 8.44 5.76 6.31
C SER A 114 9.30 6.67 5.42
N PHE A 115 8.70 7.71 4.88
CA PHE A 115 9.35 8.74 4.06
C PHE A 115 9.00 10.15 4.57
N SER A 116 9.80 11.14 4.18
CA SER A 116 9.57 12.55 4.56
C SER A 116 8.85 13.30 3.45
N VAL A 117 7.89 14.15 3.82
CA VAL A 117 7.25 15.14 2.95
C VAL A 117 7.59 16.53 3.48
N ALA A 118 8.23 17.35 2.65
CA ALA A 118 8.49 18.75 2.97
C ALA A 118 7.27 19.62 2.60
N ARG A 119 7.00 20.65 3.40
CA ARG A 119 6.06 21.73 3.10
C ARG A 119 6.68 23.05 3.54
N SER A 120 6.42 24.11 2.77
CA SER A 120 6.78 25.50 3.07
C SER A 120 5.74 26.15 3.96
#